data_AF-A0A537XCJ6-F1
#
_entry.id   AF-A0A537XCJ6-F1
#
_cell.length_a   1.000
_cell.length_b   1.000
_cell.length_c   1.000
_cell.angle_alpha   90.00
_cell.angle_beta   90.00
_cell.angle_gamma   90.00
#
_symmetry.space_group_name_H-M   'P 1'
#
loop_
_entity.id
_entity.type
_entity.pdbx_description
1 polymer ?
#
loop_
_entity_poly.entity_id
_entity_poly.type
_entity_poly.pdbx_seq_one_letter_code
_entity_poly.pdbx_strand_id
1 'polypeptide(L)' 'MRDAGYAPDIVRCLGWEALPGVFNLTPGRRKVKALTGERTVPVLVADDGEVVAGSSEIAAWAGRNRPEVGPRPT' A
#
# COMPACT_ATOMS: atom_id res chain seq x y z
N MET A 1 5.85 5.26 5.64
CA MET A 1 4.78 4.81 6.55
C MET A 1 5.19 4.88 8.01
N ARG A 2 6.13 4.03 8.47
CA ARG A 2 6.56 4.01 9.90
C ARG A 2 7.14 5.35 10.36
N ASP A 3 7.98 5.98 9.55
CA ASP A 3 8.55 7.30 9.84
C ASP A 3 7.50 8.43 9.89
N ALA A 4 6.32 8.17 9.31
CA ALA A 4 5.16 9.05 9.36
C ALA A 4 4.22 8.73 10.53
N GLY A 5 4.55 7.78 11.40
CA GLY A 5 3.75 7.41 12.57
C GLY A 5 2.71 6.32 12.32
N TYR A 6 2.69 5.70 11.13
CA TYR A 6 1.74 4.62 10.83
C TYR A 6 2.31 3.22 11.10
N ALA A 7 1.45 2.34 11.57
CA ALA A 7 1.68 0.89 11.65
C ALA A 7 0.70 0.16 10.71
N PRO A 8 0.98 0.11 9.39
CA PRO A 8 0.05 -0.49 8.44
C PRO A 8 0.06 -2.02 8.51
N ASP A 9 -1.09 -2.63 8.27
CA ASP A 9 -1.21 -4.07 8.02
C ASP A 9 -0.62 -4.42 6.64
N ILE A 10 0.44 -5.22 6.64
CA ILE A 10 1.15 -5.57 5.40
C ILE A 10 0.59 -6.87 4.82
N VAL A 11 -0.14 -6.75 3.71
CA VAL A 11 -0.57 -7.90 2.90
C VAL A 11 0.43 -8.16 1.78
N ARG A 12 1.18 -9.26 1.85
CA ARG A 12 2.18 -9.60 0.82
C ARG A 12 1.52 -10.11 -0.46
N CYS A 13 1.67 -9.35 -1.53
CA CYS A 13 1.25 -9.75 -2.87
C CYS A 13 2.43 -10.42 -3.60
N LEU A 14 2.44 -11.76 -3.64
CA LEU A 14 3.46 -12.51 -4.38
C LEU A 14 3.42 -12.18 -5.87
N GLY A 15 4.58 -12.28 -6.52
CA GLY A 15 4.78 -12.01 -7.94
C GLY A 15 5.87 -10.97 -8.17
N TRP A 16 6.56 -11.11 -9.29
CA TRP A 16 7.63 -10.20 -9.71
C TRP A 16 7.34 -9.73 -11.13
N GLU A 17 7.34 -8.41 -11.33
CA GLU A 17 6.99 -7.78 -12.62
C GLU A 17 7.94 -8.15 -13.76
N ALA A 18 9.16 -8.60 -13.46
CA ALA A 18 10.11 -9.09 -14.45
C ALA A 18 9.77 -10.50 -14.98
N LEU A 19 8.88 -11.24 -14.32
CA LEU A 19 8.45 -12.56 -14.76
C LEU A 19 7.28 -12.46 -15.77
N PRO A 20 7.11 -13.48 -16.65
CA PRO A 20 5.93 -13.57 -17.50
C PRO A 20 4.62 -13.34 -16.74
N GLY A 21 3.67 -12.61 -17.34
CA GLY A 21 2.47 -12.10 -16.66
C GLY A 21 1.61 -13.15 -15.93
N VAL A 22 1.68 -14.41 -16.35
CA VAL A 22 1.06 -15.57 -15.67
C VAL A 22 1.48 -15.67 -14.20
N PHE A 23 2.74 -15.36 -13.87
CA PHE A 23 3.25 -15.38 -12.50
C PHE A 23 2.76 -14.22 -11.63
N ASN A 24 2.11 -13.22 -12.23
CA ASN A 24 1.51 -12.07 -11.56
C ASN A 24 -0.02 -12.16 -11.48
N LEU A 25 -0.62 -13.34 -11.74
CA LEU A 25 -2.06 -13.60 -11.57
C LEU A 25 -2.43 -14.09 -10.16
N THR A 26 -1.59 -13.78 -9.17
CA THR A 26 -1.83 -14.14 -7.77
C THR A 26 -3.07 -13.41 -7.22
N PRO A 27 -3.75 -13.96 -6.18
CA PRO A 27 -4.91 -13.31 -5.58
C PRO A 27 -4.64 -11.86 -5.15
N GLY A 28 -3.46 -11.59 -4.59
CA GLY A 28 -3.05 -10.25 -4.20
C GLY A 28 -2.96 -9.30 -5.40
N ARG A 29 -2.26 -9.70 -6.47
CA ARG A 29 -2.14 -8.88 -7.70
C ARG A 29 -3.48 -8.70 -8.42
N ARG A 30 -4.41 -9.66 -8.31
CA ARG A 30 -5.79 -9.51 -8.80
C ARG A 30 -6.58 -8.48 -8.00
N LYS A 31 -6.45 -8.47 -6.67
CA LYS A 31 -7.06 -7.44 -5.82
C LYS A 31 -6.51 -6.05 -6.14
N VAL A 32 -5.20 -5.93 -6.33
CA VAL A 32 -4.54 -4.69 -6.77
C VAL A 32 -5.12 -4.20 -8.09
N LYS A 33 -5.27 -5.09 -9.09
CA LYS A 33 -5.92 -4.75 -10.36
C LYS A 33 -7.36 -4.28 -10.21
N ALA A 34 -8.14 -4.88 -9.33
CA ALA A 34 -9.50 -4.45 -9.07
C ALA A 34 -9.57 -3.04 -8.45
N LEU A 35 -8.56 -2.67 -7.64
CA LEU A 35 -8.48 -1.36 -6.98
C LEU A 35 -7.93 -0.25 -7.88
N THR A 36 -6.94 -0.57 -8.73
CA THR A 36 -6.14 0.46 -9.43
C THR A 36 -6.17 0.35 -10.96
N GLY A 37 -6.75 -0.72 -11.51
CA GLY A 37 -6.66 -1.06 -12.94
C GLY A 37 -5.36 -1.77 -13.32
N GLU A 38 -4.32 -1.65 -12.51
CA GLU A 38 -2.98 -2.19 -12.74
C GLU A 38 -2.60 -3.29 -11.76
N ARG A 39 -1.57 -4.10 -12.06
CA ARG A 39 -1.09 -5.15 -11.14
C ARG A 39 0.08 -4.72 -10.27
N THR A 40 0.57 -3.50 -10.45
CA THR A 40 1.79 -3.02 -9.80
C THR A 40 1.58 -2.74 -8.32
N VAL A 41 2.56 -3.13 -7.50
CA VAL A 41 2.60 -2.89 -6.05
C VAL A 41 3.83 -2.03 -5.75
N PRO A 42 3.86 -1.25 -4.65
CA PRO A 42 2.89 -1.21 -3.54
C PRO A 42 1.60 -0.43 -3.82
N VAL A 43 0.53 -0.80 -3.12
CA VAL A 43 -0.74 -0.05 -3.02
C VAL A 43 -1.12 0.05 -1.55
N LEU A 44 -1.53 1.25 -1.13
CA LEU A 44 -2.13 1.54 0.16
C LEU A 44 -3.64 1.63 -0.01
N VAL A 45 -4.37 1.09 0.97
CA VAL A 45 -5.79 1.37 1.17
C VAL A 45 -5.91 1.97 2.57
N ALA A 46 -6.38 3.20 2.66
CA ALA A 46 -6.63 3.88 3.93
C ALA A 46 -7.93 3.37 4.58
N ASP A 47 -8.12 3.67 5.86
CA ASP A 47 -9.28 3.18 6.63
C ASP A 47 -10.61 3.71 6.11
N ASP A 48 -10.59 4.86 5.44
CA ASP A 48 -11.75 5.48 4.77
C ASP A 48 -11.99 4.95 3.34
N GLY A 49 -11.14 4.04 2.87
CA GLY A 49 -11.21 3.45 1.54
C GLY A 49 -10.44 4.20 0.46
N GLU A 50 -9.70 5.28 0.77
CA GLU A 50 -8.82 5.93 -0.20
C GLU A 50 -7.74 4.94 -0.70
N VAL A 51 -7.55 4.87 -2.02
CA VAL A 51 -6.56 4.00 -2.65
C VAL A 51 -5.41 4.82 -3.21
N VAL A 52 -4.18 4.53 -2.76
CA VAL A 52 -2.97 5.21 -3.23
C VAL A 52 -2.00 4.17 -3.79
N ALA A 53 -1.66 4.29 -5.07
CA ALA A 53 -0.75 3.38 -5.76
C ALA A 53 0.65 4.02 -5.93
N GLY A 54 1.69 3.23 -5.72
CA GLY A 54 3.08 3.68 -5.91
C GLY A 54 3.76 4.12 -4.61
N SER A 55 5.05 3.80 -4.47
CA SER A 55 5.79 4.04 -3.22
C SER A 55 5.96 5.52 -2.90
N SER A 56 6.15 6.36 -3.91
CA SER A 56 6.37 7.80 -3.75
C SER A 56 5.08 8.51 -3.34
N GLU A 57 3.97 8.12 -3.96
CA GLU A 57 2.62 8.60 -3.71
C GLU A 57 2.17 8.22 -2.30
N ILE A 58 2.42 6.97 -1.90
CA ILE A 58 2.17 6.47 -0.54
C ILE A 58 3.00 7.26 0.49
N ALA A 59 4.27 7.53 0.21
CA ALA A 59 5.11 8.33 1.10
C ALA A 59 4.59 9.77 1.23
N ALA A 60 4.20 10.39 0.12
CA ALA A 60 3.64 11.74 0.11
C ALA A 60 2.28 11.80 0.83
N TRP A 61 1.40 10.81 0.60
CA TRP A 61 0.13 10.66 1.32
C TRP A 61 0.37 10.55 2.83
N ALA A 62 1.30 9.72 3.27
CA ALA A 62 1.60 9.54 4.68
C ALA A 62 2.18 10.82 5.32
N GLY A 63 2.93 11.62 4.56
CA GLY A 63 3.42 12.92 5.02
C GLY A 63 2.31 13.94 5.27
N ARG A 64 1.27 13.94 4.41
CA ARG A 64 0.13 14.86 4.53
C ARG A 64 -0.88 14.44 5.59
N ASN A 65 -1.05 13.14 5.82
CA ASN A 65 -2.12 12.60 6.65
C ASN A 65 -1.66 12.11 8.04
N ARG A 66 -0.45 12.49 8.50
CA ARG A 66 0.16 11.96 9.74
C ARG A 66 -0.86 11.86 10.89
N PRO A 67 -0.97 10.70 11.55
CA PRO A 67 -1.84 10.58 12.71
C PRO A 67 -1.37 11.52 13.81
N GLU A 68 -2.31 12.06 14.57
CA GLU A 68 -1.97 12.81 15.79
C GLU A 68 -1.20 11.88 16.73
N VAL A 69 0.01 12.30 17.10
CA VAL A 69 0.80 11.55 18.08
C VAL A 69 0.16 11.80 19.44
N GLY A 70 -0.67 10.87 19.89
CA GLY A 70 -1.12 10.82 21.28
C GLY A 70 0.08 10.77 22.24
N PRO A 71 -0.06 11.25 23.50
CA PRO A 71 1.05 11.31 24.44
C PRO A 71 1.71 9.93 24.56
N ARG A 72 3.05 9.89 24.51
CA ARG A 72 3.82 8.67 24.79
C ARG A 72 3.40 8.15 26.18
N PRO A 73 2.94 6.90 26.32
CA PRO A 73 2.73 6.32 27.63
C PRO A 73 4.07 6.33 28.38
N THR A 74 4.06 6.92 29.57
CA THR A 74 5.19 6.97 30.53
C THR A 74 5.47 5.62 31.13
#